data_AF-T2IN57-F1
#
_entry.id   AF-T2IN57-F1
#
_cell.length_a   1.000
_cell.length_b   1.000
_cell.length_c   1.000
_cell.angle_alpha   90.00
_cell.angle_beta   90.00
_cell.angle_gamma   90.00
#
_symmetry.space_group_name_H-M   'P 1'
#
loop_
_entity.id
_entity.type
_entity.pdbx_description
1 polymer ?
#
loop_
_entity_poly.entity_id
_entity_poly.type
_entity_poly.pdbx_seq_one_letter_code
_entity_poly.pdbx_strand_id
1 'polypeptide(L)' 'MGMPSLESQAYASEGSKQGHVNCKTGKDLKALMLDYFHNVFMFSMNDEVVHTGFFPMSHYLFALGVGKK' A
#
# COMPACT_ATOMS: atom_id res chain seq x y z
N MET A 1 6.66 -4.37 -3.13
CA MET A 1 5.54 -3.89 -3.97
C MET A 1 5.03 -2.56 -3.42
N GLY A 2 4.51 -1.66 -4.25
CA GLY A 2 3.90 -0.41 -3.80
C GLY A 2 2.70 -0.01 -4.64
N MET A 3 1.70 0.62 -4.03
CA MET A 3 0.47 1.06 -4.69
C MET A 3 -0.19 2.21 -3.92
N PRO A 4 -1.04 3.02 -4.58
CA PRO A 4 -1.94 3.91 -3.87
C PRO A 4 -2.82 3.12 -2.90
N SER A 5 -3.11 3.69 -1.73
CA SER A 5 -4.04 3.08 -0.79
C SER A 5 -5.46 3.04 -1.36
N LEU A 6 -6.28 2.10 -0.87
CA LEU A 6 -7.69 2.05 -1.21
C LEU A 6 -8.42 3.30 -0.68
N GLU A 7 -8.01 3.75 0.50
CA GLU A 7 -8.57 4.90 1.20
C GLU A 7 -8.33 6.22 0.44
N SER A 8 -7.17 6.38 -0.20
CA SER A 8 -6.87 7.58 -0.99
C SER A 8 -7.66 7.66 -2.30
N GLN A 9 -8.23 6.55 -2.79
CA GLN A 9 -9.01 6.56 -4.03
C GLN A 9 -10.25 7.44 -3.96
N ALA A 10 -10.82 7.66 -2.77
CA ALA A 10 -11.94 8.59 -2.60
C ALA A 10 -11.62 10.01 -3.11
N TYR A 11 -10.37 10.43 -2.98
CA TYR A 11 -9.88 11.78 -3.32
C TYR A 11 -9.09 11.83 -4.64
N ALA A 12 -8.87 10.68 -5.28
CA ALA A 12 -8.14 10.61 -6.54
C ALA A 12 -8.94 11.21 -7.70
N SER A 13 -8.22 11.81 -8.66
CA SER A 13 -8.82 12.28 -9.92
C SER A 13 -9.43 11.12 -10.71
N GLU A 14 -10.37 11.41 -11.61
CA GLU A 14 -11.03 10.38 -12.41
C GLU A 14 -10.03 9.55 -13.24
N GLY A 15 -9.06 10.22 -13.87
CA GLY A 15 -8.00 9.53 -14.62
C GLY A 15 -7.12 8.65 -13.72
N SER A 16 -6.82 9.12 -12.50
CA SER A 16 -6.08 8.33 -11.51
C SER A 16 -6.87 7.09 -11.06
N LYS A 17 -8.16 7.23 -10.75
CA LYS A 17 -9.03 6.11 -10.36
C LYS A 17 -9.07 5.00 -11.43
N GLN A 18 -9.10 5.40 -12.70
CA GLN A 18 -9.09 4.46 -13.82
C GLN A 18 -7.76 3.71 -13.95
N GLY A 19 -6.63 4.38 -13.70
CA GLY A 19 -5.30 3.75 -13.72
C GLY A 19 -4.98 2.93 -12.47
N HIS A 20 -5.54 3.32 -11.31
CA HIS A 20 -5.31 2.68 -10.01
C HIS A 20 -6.20 1.45 -9.80
N VAL A 21 -6.04 0.46 -10.67
CA VAL A 21 -6.74 -0.82 -10.54
C VAL A 21 -6.13 -1.65 -9.40
N ASN A 22 -6.97 -2.35 -8.62
CA ASN A 22 -6.57 -3.25 -7.53
C ASN A 22 -5.88 -2.62 -6.30
N CYS A 23 -6.16 -1.36 -5.99
CA CYS A 23 -5.79 -0.76 -4.70
C CYS A 23 -6.27 -1.60 -3.52
N LYS A 24 -5.47 -1.61 -2.44
CA LYS A 24 -5.70 -2.42 -1.24
C LYS A 24 -5.56 -1.56 0.00
N THR A 25 -6.19 -1.99 1.09
CA THR A 25 -5.86 -1.47 2.41
C THR A 25 -4.46 -1.93 2.82
N GLY A 26 -3.85 -1.23 3.79
CA GLY A 26 -2.55 -1.66 4.33
C GLY A 26 -2.57 -3.08 4.92
N LYS A 27 -3.72 -3.50 5.48
CA LYS A 27 -3.89 -4.85 6.03
C LYS A 27 -3.92 -5.91 4.92
N ASP A 28 -4.71 -5.67 3.87
CA ASP A 28 -4.87 -6.63 2.77
C ASP A 28 -3.57 -6.76 1.96
N LEU A 29 -2.84 -5.66 1.75
CA LEU A 29 -1.54 -5.71 1.10
C LEU A 29 -0.52 -6.51 1.92
N LYS A 30 -0.49 -6.33 3.24
CA LYS A 30 0.39 -7.12 4.12
C LYS A 30 0.04 -8.61 4.06
N ALA A 31 -1.24 -8.95 4.15
CA ALA A 31 -1.71 -10.33 4.08
C ALA A 31 -1.30 -11.00 2.77
N LEU A 32 -1.55 -10.34 1.62
CA LEU A 32 -1.14 -10.83 0.31
C LEU A 32 0.37 -11.08 0.24
N MET A 33 1.18 -10.15 0.75
CA MET A 33 2.65 -10.28 0.69
C MET A 33 3.16 -11.41 1.59
N LEU A 34 2.48 -11.70 2.70
CA LEU A 34 2.83 -12.80 3.58
C LEU A 34 2.64 -14.17 2.93
N ASP A 35 1.87 -14.29 1.86
CA ASP A 35 1.75 -15.54 1.11
C ASP A 35 3.04 -15.90 0.35
N TYR A 36 3.86 -14.90 0.01
CA TYR A 36 5.07 -15.07 -0.83
C TYR A 36 6.39 -14.90 -0.05
N PHE A 37 6.36 -14.26 1.11
CA PHE A 37 7.56 -13.93 1.89
C PHE A 37 7.40 -14.32 3.36
N HIS A 38 8.49 -14.71 4.00
CA HIS A 38 8.54 -15.02 5.42
C HIS A 38 8.39 -13.77 6.29
N ASN A 39 8.99 -12.65 5.87
CA ASN A 39 8.92 -11.38 6.58
C ASN A 39 8.39 -10.29 5.65
N VAL A 40 7.45 -9.48 6.15
CA VAL A 40 6.87 -8.35 5.41
C VAL A 40 6.89 -7.10 6.29
N PHE A 41 7.69 -6.12 5.87
CA PHE A 41 7.73 -4.79 6.49
C PHE A 41 6.83 -3.85 5.70
N MET A 42 5.93 -3.16 6.41
CA MET A 42 4.99 -2.23 5.81
C MET A 42 5.45 -0.81 6.05
N PHE A 43 5.45 -0.01 4.99
CA PHE A 43 5.64 1.43 5.01
C PHE A 43 4.48 2.09 4.29
N SER A 44 4.34 3.38 4.50
CA SER A 44 3.30 4.22 3.93
C SER A 44 3.86 5.60 3.63
N MET A 45 3.17 6.36 2.78
CA MET A 45 3.59 7.71 2.43
C MET A 45 2.38 8.64 2.31
N ASN A 46 2.57 9.86 2.80
CA ASN A 46 1.76 11.01 2.49
C ASN A 46 2.67 12.02 1.79
N ASP A 47 2.29 12.38 0.57
CA ASP A 47 3.03 13.28 -0.31
C ASP A 47 4.51 12.84 -0.46
N GLU A 48 5.48 13.57 0.07
CA GLU A 48 6.91 13.25 -0.04
C GLU A 48 7.49 12.44 1.14
N VAL A 49 6.72 12.19 2.20
CA VAL A 49 7.24 11.63 3.45
C VAL A 49 6.84 10.16 3.63
N VAL A 50 7.85 9.29 3.78
CA VAL A 50 7.64 7.87 4.13
C VAL A 50 7.62 7.68 5.64
N HIS A 51 6.64 6.91 6.13
CA HIS A 51 6.47 6.61 7.54
C HIS A 51 5.80 5.25 7.78
N THR A 52 5.78 4.82 9.05
CA THR A 52 5.12 3.58 9.54
C THR A 52 3.85 3.88 10.34
N GLY A 53 3.27 5.06 10.13
CA GLY A 53 2.03 5.52 10.76
C GLY A 53 0.76 4.75 10.35
N PHE A 54 -0.39 5.35 10.65
CA PHE A 54 -1.70 4.71 10.50
C PHE A 54 -2.14 4.59 9.03
N PHE A 55 -2.15 3.36 8.50
CA PHE A 55 -2.39 3.10 7.06
C PHE A 55 -3.68 3.69 6.47
N PRO A 56 -4.83 3.71 7.17
CA PRO A 56 -6.05 4.28 6.60
C PRO A 56 -5.97 5.79 6.28
N MET A 57 -4.96 6.50 6.79
CA MET A 57 -4.71 7.91 6.45
C MET A 57 -3.58 8.11 5.43
N SER A 58 -3.00 7.04 4.90
CA SER A 58 -1.88 7.10 3.97
C SER A 58 -2.33 7.24 2.52
N HIS A 59 -1.59 8.01 1.71
CA HIS A 59 -1.86 8.11 0.27
C HIS A 59 -1.31 6.92 -0.51
N TYR A 60 -0.12 6.45 -0.12
CA TYR A 60 0.58 5.33 -0.75
C TYR A 60 1.00 4.29 0.29
N LEU A 61 1.06 3.03 -0.15
CA LEU A 61 1.48 1.89 0.65
C LEU A 61 2.66 1.18 -0.01
N PHE A 62 3.60 0.74 0.80
CA PHE A 62 4.75 -0.04 0.37
C PHE A 62 4.92 -1.27 1.25
N ALA A 63 5.16 -2.41 0.61
CA ALA A 63 5.46 -3.66 1.28
C ALA A 63 6.83 -4.19 0.82
N LEU A 64 7.74 -4.32 1.79
CA LEU A 64 9.06 -4.92 1.60
C LEU A 64 9.03 -6.36 2.10
N GLY A 65 9.08 -7.30 1.15
CA GLY A 65 9.15 -8.74 1.44
C GLY A 65 10.62 -9.19 1.57
N VAL A 66 10.93 -9.97 2.60
CA VAL A 66 12.27 -10.53 2.86
C VAL A 66 12.16 -12.03 3.16
N GLY A 67 13.03 -12.82 2.53
CA GLY A 67 13.01 -14.27 2.60
C GLY A 67 11.84 -14.83 1.78
N LYS A 68 12.07 -15.09 0.50
CA LYS A 68 11.06 -15.67 -0.40
C LYS A 68 10.72 -17.10 0.05
N LYS A 69 9.44 -17.46 -0.01
CA LYS A 69 8.92 -18.81 0.23
C LYS A 69 9.09 -19.73 -0.98
#